data_AF-A0A661YMS1-F1
#
_entry.id   AF-A0A661YMS1-F1
#
_cell.length_a   1.000
_cell.length_b   1.000
_cell.length_c   1.000
_cell.angle_alpha   90.00
_cell.angle_beta   90.00
_cell.angle_gamma   90.00
#
_symmetry.space_group_name_H-M   'P 1'
#
loop_
_entity.id
_entity.type
_entity.pdbx_description
1 polymer ?
#
loop_
_entity_poly.entity_id
_entity_poly.type
_entity_poly.pdbx_seq_one_letter_code
_entity_poly.pdbx_strand_id
1 'polypeptide(L)'
;MKVLSFFNDELFKSLEFIVVVENNIIDEILGVLIIISASFIAFAKEKNEDEFISKLRLESLVWATYVNYAILILALIFVYNMSFFWVMVFNMFTVLIFFIIRYNWALYKSKRDLSDEK
;
A
#
# COMPACT_ATOMS: atom_id res chain seq x y z
N MET A 1 18.22 18.25 6.50
CA MET A 1 17.18 19.30 6.53
C MET A 1 16.45 19.17 7.87
N LYS A 2 15.96 20.25 8.47
CA LYS A 2 15.22 20.16 9.73
C LYS A 2 13.81 19.65 9.47
N VAL A 3 13.42 18.57 10.14
CA VAL A 3 12.12 17.89 9.96
C VAL A 3 11.44 17.78 11.32
N LEU A 4 10.13 17.96 11.33
CA LEU A 4 9.31 17.69 12.51
C LEU A 4 9.20 16.18 12.70
N SER A 5 9.73 15.65 13.79
CA SER A 5 9.43 14.29 14.24
C SER A 5 8.65 14.36 15.56
N PHE A 6 7.65 13.49 15.71
CA PHE A 6 6.92 13.34 16.97
C PHE A 6 7.66 12.44 17.97
N PHE A 7 8.66 11.69 17.49
CA PHE A 7 9.48 10.81 18.29
C PHE A 7 10.91 10.88 17.73
N ASN A 8 11.85 11.30 18.57
CA ASN A 8 13.28 11.18 18.33
C ASN A 8 13.84 10.31 19.45
N ASP A 9 14.76 9.41 19.14
CA ASP A 9 15.23 8.41 20.09
C ASP A 9 15.91 9.02 21.32
N GLU A 10 15.13 9.18 22.39
CA GLU A 10 15.48 8.89 23.78
C GLU A 10 14.17 8.40 24.43
N LEU A 11 13.94 7.08 24.39
CA LEU A 11 12.65 6.44 24.68
C LEU A 11 11.99 6.88 26.01
N PHE A 12 12.72 7.48 26.96
CA PHE A 12 12.16 8.01 28.21
C PHE A 12 13.08 9.07 28.85
N LYS A 13 13.07 10.35 28.43
CA LYS A 13 13.65 11.38 29.34
C LYS A 13 13.08 12.79 29.39
N SER A 14 12.29 13.25 28.45
CA SER A 14 11.54 14.49 28.67
C SER A 14 10.35 14.58 27.73
N LEU A 15 9.22 15.00 28.29
CA LEU A 15 7.98 15.29 27.59
C LEU A 15 8.14 16.55 26.72
N GLU A 16 9.06 16.55 25.77
CA GLU A 16 9.11 17.54 24.70
C GLU A 16 8.36 16.95 23.50
N PHE A 17 7.08 17.30 23.40
CA PHE A 17 6.14 16.78 22.39
C PHE A 17 6.49 17.15 20.93
N ILE A 18 7.48 18.02 20.72
CA ILE A 18 7.88 18.49 19.39
C ILE A 18 9.41 18.65 19.38
N VAL A 19 10.11 17.71 18.74
CA VAL A 19 11.56 17.78 18.55
C VAL A 19 11.82 17.97 17.05
N VAL A 20 12.64 18.96 16.71
CA VAL A 20 13.08 19.18 15.33
C VAL A 20 14.37 18.40 15.12
N VAL A 21 14.30 17.36 14.28
CA VAL A 21 15.40 16.43 14.04
C VAL A 21 16.02 16.72 12.68
N GLU A 22 17.33 16.57 12.56
CA GLU A 22 18.00 16.59 11.26
C GLU A 22 17.89 15.20 10.62
N ASN A 23 17.03 15.09 9.60
CA ASN A 23 16.91 13.87 8.80
C ASN A 23 16.98 14.17 7.30
N ASN A 24 17.25 13.12 6.51
CA ASN A 24 17.08 13.14 5.07
C ASN A 24 15.62 12.80 4.72
N ILE A 25 14.91 13.73 4.09
CA ILE A 25 13.45 13.64 3.80
C ILE A 25 13.11 12.91 2.49
N ILE A 26 14.11 12.41 1.77
CA ILE A 26 13.92 11.86 0.43
C ILE A 26 13.04 10.61 0.47
N ASP A 27 13.27 9.72 1.43
CA ASP A 27 12.53 8.47 1.54
C ASP A 27 11.06 8.70 1.93
N GLU A 28 10.81 9.70 2.78
CA GLU A 28 9.47 10.13 3.16
C GLU A 28 8.70 10.71 1.97
N ILE A 29 9.34 11.57 1.17
CA ILE A 29 8.74 12.13 -0.04
C ILE A 29 8.42 11.02 -1.04
N LEU A 30 9.36 10.11 -1.29
CA LEU A 30 9.15 8.99 -2.20
C LEU A 30 8.00 8.10 -1.73
N GLY A 31 7.94 7.77 -0.43
CA GLY A 31 6.87 6.99 0.14
C GLY A 31 5.50 7.65 -0.05
N VAL A 32 5.38 8.94 0.24
CA VAL A 32 4.13 9.70 0.06
C VAL A 32 3.71 9.74 -1.42
N LEU A 33 4.64 10.01 -2.33
CA LEU A 33 4.35 10.06 -3.76
C LEU A 33 3.89 8.69 -4.30
N ILE A 34 4.49 7.60 -3.85
CA ILE A 34 4.07 6.24 -4.21
C ILE A 34 2.65 5.97 -3.71
N ILE A 35 2.33 6.30 -2.46
CA ILE A 35 0.99 6.08 -1.90
C ILE A 35 -0.06 6.88 -2.69
N ILE A 36 0.22 8.17 -2.93
CA ILE A 36 -0.71 9.04 -3.65
C ILE A 36 -0.93 8.54 -5.08
N SER A 37 0.15 8.28 -5.82
CA SER A 37 0.04 7.80 -7.21
C SER A 37 -0.68 6.46 -7.32
N ALA A 38 -0.32 5.48 -6.47
CA ALA A 38 -0.99 4.18 -6.45
C ALA A 38 -2.46 4.30 -6.04
N SER A 39 -2.79 5.18 -5.11
CA SER A 39 -4.19 5.44 -4.72
C SER A 39 -4.99 6.06 -5.87
N PHE A 40 -4.44 7.02 -6.61
CA PHE A 40 -5.09 7.56 -7.81
C PHE A 40 -5.33 6.50 -8.87
N ILE A 41 -4.35 5.61 -9.12
CA ILE A 41 -4.51 4.48 -10.05
C ILE A 41 -5.59 3.53 -9.54
N ALA A 42 -5.60 3.24 -8.24
CA ALA A 42 -6.50 2.30 -7.62
C ALA A 42 -7.98 2.74 -7.69
N PHE A 43 -8.22 4.03 -7.49
CA PHE A 43 -9.56 4.61 -7.46
C PHE A 43 -9.93 5.37 -8.74
N ALA A 44 -9.13 5.25 -9.81
CA ALA A 44 -9.46 5.83 -11.09
C ALA A 44 -10.77 5.24 -11.64
N LYS A 45 -11.64 6.12 -12.16
CA LYS A 45 -12.91 5.73 -12.75
C LYS A 45 -12.68 5.12 -14.13
N GLU A 46 -13.30 3.97 -14.39
CA GLU A 46 -13.30 3.33 -15.71
C GLU A 46 -14.40 3.96 -16.60
N LYS A 47 -14.14 4.06 -17.92
CA LYS A 47 -15.03 4.74 -18.89
C LYS A 47 -16.47 4.21 -18.90
N ASN A 48 -16.64 2.90 -18.70
CA ASN A 48 -17.94 2.22 -18.58
C ASN A 48 -17.96 1.47 -17.24
N GLU A 49 -18.32 2.17 -16.17
CA GLU A 49 -18.44 1.59 -14.84
C GLU A 49 -19.82 0.93 -14.69
N ASP A 50 -19.87 -0.37 -14.97
CA ASP A 50 -21.04 -1.21 -14.71
C ASP A 50 -20.98 -1.78 -13.28
N GLU A 51 -22.10 -2.28 -12.75
CA GLU A 51 -22.21 -2.90 -11.43
C GLU A 51 -21.17 -4.03 -11.26
N PHE A 52 -20.94 -4.81 -12.33
CA PHE A 52 -19.93 -5.85 -12.37
C PHE A 52 -18.51 -5.31 -12.14
N ILE A 53 -18.14 -4.17 -12.75
CA ILE A 53 -16.81 -3.56 -12.60
C ILE A 53 -16.60 -3.04 -11.18
N SER A 54 -17.65 -2.45 -10.59
CA SER A 54 -17.63 -1.99 -9.20
C SER A 54 -17.47 -3.16 -8.22
N LYS A 55 -18.19 -4.27 -8.44
CA LYS A 55 -18.05 -5.50 -7.65
C LYS A 55 -16.65 -6.08 -7.77
N LEU A 56 -16.12 -6.17 -8.99
CA LEU A 56 -14.78 -6.68 -9.26
C LEU A 56 -13.69 -5.87 -8.56
N ARG A 57 -13.86 -4.54 -8.49
CA ARG A 57 -12.97 -3.64 -7.75
C ARG A 57 -13.00 -3.98 -6.26
N LEU A 58 -14.18 -4.04 -5.65
CA LEU A 58 -14.31 -4.35 -4.23
C LEU A 58 -13.73 -5.73 -3.88
N GLU A 59 -14.02 -6.76 -4.68
CA GLU A 59 -13.46 -8.10 -4.50
C GLU A 59 -11.94 -8.09 -4.62
N SER A 60 -11.37 -7.36 -5.58
CA SER A 60 -9.92 -7.24 -5.73
C SER A 60 -9.28 -6.56 -4.51
N LEU A 61 -9.96 -5.59 -3.89
CA LEU A 61 -9.47 -4.91 -2.70
C LEU A 61 -9.48 -5.83 -1.47
N VAL A 62 -10.53 -6.65 -1.32
CA VAL A 62 -10.62 -7.66 -0.27
C VAL A 62 -9.51 -8.71 -0.44
N TRP A 63 -9.29 -9.20 -1.66
CA TRP A 63 -8.19 -10.12 -1.95
C TRP A 63 -6.81 -9.52 -1.63
N ALA A 64 -6.57 -8.27 -2.02
CA ALA A 64 -5.32 -7.59 -1.71
C ALA A 64 -5.10 -7.44 -0.20
N THR A 65 -6.17 -7.17 0.55
CA THR A 65 -6.16 -7.11 2.00
C THR A 65 -5.79 -8.47 2.61
N TYR A 66 -6.39 -9.57 2.14
CA TYR A 66 -6.03 -10.92 2.61
C TYR A 66 -4.57 -11.27 2.35
N VAL A 67 -4.05 -10.95 1.17
CA VAL A 67 -2.64 -11.19 0.84
C VAL A 67 -1.72 -10.36 1.72
N ASN A 68 -2.05 -9.09 1.96
CA ASN A 68 -1.28 -8.22 2.86
C ASN A 68 -1.20 -8.79 4.28
N TYR A 69 -2.33 -9.21 4.85
CA TYR A 69 -2.34 -9.81 6.19
C TYR A 69 -1.66 -11.18 6.23
N ALA A 70 -1.73 -11.98 5.17
CA ALA A 70 -0.97 -13.21 5.09
C ALA A 70 0.54 -12.93 5.13
N ILE A 71 1.03 -11.96 4.35
CA ILE A 71 2.43 -11.52 4.38
C ILE A 71 2.80 -10.99 5.77
N LEU A 72 1.91 -10.23 6.41
CA LEU A 72 2.14 -9.69 7.75
C LEU A 72 2.30 -10.81 8.80
N ILE A 73 1.41 -11.80 8.80
CA ILE A 73 1.46 -12.94 9.72
C ILE A 73 2.75 -13.73 9.49
N LEU A 74 3.12 -14.00 8.24
CA LEU A 74 4.37 -14.67 7.91
C LEU A 74 5.57 -13.86 8.38
N ALA A 75 5.58 -12.54 8.18
CA ALA A 75 6.65 -11.67 8.65
C ALA A 75 6.80 -11.72 10.18
N LEU A 76 5.69 -11.71 10.92
CA LEU A 76 5.69 -11.81 12.38
C LEU A 76 6.26 -13.13 12.90
N ILE A 77 6.03 -14.24 12.18
CA ILE A 77 6.50 -15.57 12.60
C ILE A 77 7.94 -15.82 12.17
N PHE A 78 8.36 -15.33 11.00
CA PHE A 78 9.60 -15.76 10.35
C PHE A 78 10.69 -14.68 10.27
N VAL A 79 10.37 -13.40 10.49
CA VAL A 79 11.32 -12.28 10.30
C VAL A 79 11.52 -11.52 11.60
N TYR A 80 12.79 -11.27 11.96
CA TYR A 80 13.17 -10.64 13.23
C TYR A 80 14.14 -9.47 13.03
N ASN A 81 14.28 -8.64 14.07
CA ASN A 81 15.22 -7.52 14.16
C ASN A 81 15.06 -6.51 13.02
N MET A 82 16.14 -5.90 12.54
CA MET A 82 16.11 -4.88 11.49
C MET A 82 15.52 -5.39 10.16
N SER A 83 15.60 -6.69 9.89
CA SER A 83 14.95 -7.26 8.70
C SER A 83 13.43 -7.14 8.77
N PHE A 84 12.84 -7.25 9.96
CA PHE A 84 11.40 -7.08 10.14
C PHE A 84 10.96 -5.65 9.82
N PHE A 85 11.75 -4.65 10.23
CA PHE A 85 11.48 -3.25 9.92
C PHE A 85 11.38 -3.02 8.40
N TRP A 86 12.35 -3.51 7.62
CA TRP A 86 12.32 -3.38 6.16
C TRP A 86 11.11 -4.09 5.53
N VAL A 87 10.79 -5.30 6.00
CA VAL A 87 9.59 -6.02 5.53
C VAL A 87 8.33 -5.21 5.83
N MET A 88 8.25 -4.55 6.97
CA MET A 88 7.13 -3.68 7.31
C MET A 88 7.04 -2.45 6.41
N VAL A 89 8.17 -1.80 6.11
CA VAL A 89 8.22 -0.67 5.16
C VAL A 89 7.67 -1.10 3.80
N PHE A 90 8.06 -2.27 3.28
CA PHE A 90 7.48 -2.77 2.02
C PHE A 90 6.01 -3.15 2.17
N ASN A 91 5.61 -3.73 3.30
CA ASN A 91 4.24 -4.15 3.57
C ASN A 91 3.24 -2.99 3.44
N MET A 92 3.63 -1.76 3.78
CA MET A 92 2.81 -0.55 3.64
C MET A 92 2.25 -0.33 2.22
N PHE A 93 2.99 -0.76 1.19
CA PHE A 93 2.58 -0.58 -0.21
C PHE A 93 1.91 -1.81 -0.82
N THR A 94 2.04 -2.97 -0.17
CA THR A 94 1.61 -4.26 -0.76
C THR A 94 0.12 -4.31 -1.07
N VAL A 95 -0.76 -3.75 -0.20
CA VAL A 95 -2.20 -3.70 -0.46
C VAL A 95 -2.49 -3.01 -1.79
N LEU A 96 -1.92 -1.82 -2.00
CA LEU A 96 -2.16 -1.03 -3.21
C LEU A 96 -1.61 -1.74 -4.45
N ILE A 97 -0.40 -2.29 -4.36
CA ILE A 97 0.25 -2.98 -5.49
C ILE A 97 -0.54 -4.23 -5.88
N PHE A 98 -0.86 -5.11 -4.93
CA PHE A 98 -1.63 -6.33 -5.20
C PHE A 98 -3.02 -6.02 -5.71
N PHE A 99 -3.67 -5.01 -5.15
CA PHE A 99 -4.97 -4.54 -5.60
C PHE A 99 -4.94 -4.14 -7.08
N ILE A 100 -4.01 -3.25 -7.46
CA ILE A 100 -3.89 -2.75 -8.85
C ILE A 100 -3.64 -3.92 -9.81
N ILE A 101 -2.70 -4.82 -9.48
CA ILE A 101 -2.39 -5.98 -10.33
C ILE A 101 -3.61 -6.88 -10.48
N ARG A 102 -4.25 -7.27 -9.37
CA ARG A 102 -5.39 -8.19 -9.35
C ARG A 102 -6.59 -7.61 -10.08
N TYR A 103 -6.88 -6.32 -9.89
CA TYR A 103 -7.98 -5.63 -10.54
C TYR A 103 -7.78 -5.55 -12.06
N ASN A 104 -6.61 -5.08 -12.51
CA ASN A 104 -6.31 -4.95 -13.94
C ASN A 104 -6.31 -6.31 -14.66
N TRP A 105 -5.77 -7.35 -14.02
CA TRP A 105 -5.79 -8.69 -14.59
C TRP A 105 -7.22 -9.24 -14.75
N ALA A 106 -8.06 -9.05 -13.73
CA ALA A 106 -9.45 -9.50 -13.77
C ALA A 106 -10.28 -8.74 -14.82
N LEU A 107 -10.05 -7.43 -14.93
CA LEU A 107 -10.69 -6.58 -15.91
C LEU A 107 -10.32 -7.02 -17.33
N TYR A 108 -9.03 -7.28 -17.57
CA TYR A 108 -8.55 -7.78 -18.86
C TYR A 108 -9.18 -9.12 -19.23
N LYS A 109 -9.24 -10.06 -18.28
CA LYS A 109 -9.88 -11.36 -18.49
C LYS A 109 -11.35 -11.22 -18.87
N SER A 110 -12.11 -10.42 -18.11
CA SER A 110 -13.54 -10.22 -18.38
C SER A 110 -13.81 -9.59 -19.75
N LYS A 111 -12.96 -8.65 -20.20
CA LYS A 111 -13.10 -8.02 -21.53
C LYS A 111 -12.90 -9.04 -22.68
N ARG A 112 -12.03 -10.03 -22.50
CA ARG A 112 -11.78 -11.09 -23.50
C ARG A 112 -12.91 -12.11 -23.56
N ASP A 113 -13.40 -12.55 -22.42
CA ASP A 113 -14.51 -13.52 -22.37
C ASP A 113 -15.78 -12.95 -23.06
N LEU A 114 -16.02 -11.63 -22.95
CA LEU A 114 -17.09 -10.93 -23.69
C LEU A 114 -16.84 -10.77 -25.19
N SER A 115 -15.59 -10.81 -25.67
CA SER A 115 -15.30 -10.75 -27.10
C SER A 115 -15.42 -12.10 -27.79
N ASP A 116 -15.15 -13.18 -27.06
CA ASP A 116 -15.21 -14.55 -27.58
C ASP A 116 -16.67 -15.08 -27.69
N GLU A 117 -17.63 -14.41 -27.05
CA GLU A 117 -19.08 -14.67 -27.19
C GLU A 117 -19.75 -13.96 -28.38
N LYS A 118 -19.03 -13.10 -29.12
CA LYS A 118 -19.55 -12.37 -30.31
C LYS A 118 -19.07 -12.96 -31.62
#